data_AF-A0A5J6YQM4-F1
#
_entry.id   AF-A0A5J6YQM4-F1
#
_cell.length_a   1.000
_cell.length_b   1.000
_cell.length_c   1.000
_cell.angle_alpha   90.00
_cell.angle_beta   90.00
_cell.angle_gamma   90.00
#
_symmetry.space_group_name_H-M   'P 1'
#
loop_
_entity.id
_entity.type
_entity.pdbx_description
1 polymer ?
#
loop_
_entity_poly.entity_id
_entity_poly.type
_entity_poly.pdbx_seq_one_letter_code
_entity_poly.pdbx_strand_id
1 'polypeptide(L)'
;MALLCLTLFSPAAHAFQAQHGPLTVTYVDPRDRQHLGAVFKAWDAAARDLKALGLSPPAKVRIEAAGNAADFQALTGEPVNIAASTQGAVIRTQRLSALAARGLLPTTIRHEAFHTAQPAGIPRWLAEGLARTFSGEGKADPRTPTGLEGVADARLDAKLLERDPAQLNAAYREATVRAAKRVRTRGWKGALKW
;
A
#
# COMPACT_ATOMS: atom_id res chain seq x y z
N MET A 1 13.75 25.16 -48.43
CA MET A 1 12.92 25.09 -47.20
C MET A 1 13.38 23.89 -46.40
N ALA A 2 14.22 24.09 -45.39
CA ALA A 2 14.70 23.03 -44.52
C ALA A 2 13.71 22.86 -43.35
N LEU A 3 13.12 21.67 -43.24
CA LEU A 3 12.19 21.32 -42.18
C LEU A 3 13.01 21.07 -40.89
N LEU A 4 12.92 21.98 -39.92
CA LEU A 4 13.53 21.83 -38.62
C LEU A 4 12.65 20.89 -37.78
N CYS A 5 12.98 19.60 -37.74
CA CYS A 5 12.38 18.66 -36.78
C CYS A 5 12.89 19.01 -35.38
N LEU A 6 12.09 19.77 -34.62
CA LEU A 6 12.26 19.87 -33.17
C LEU A 6 11.86 18.52 -32.55
N THR A 7 12.85 17.68 -32.30
CA THR A 7 12.69 16.55 -31.38
C THR A 7 12.53 17.12 -29.97
N LEU A 8 11.31 17.06 -29.43
CA LEU A 8 11.06 17.29 -28.01
C LEU A 8 11.76 16.19 -27.23
N PHE A 9 12.97 16.47 -26.73
CA PHE A 9 13.58 15.67 -25.68
C PHE A 9 12.77 15.90 -24.40
N SER A 10 11.83 14.99 -24.09
CA SER A 10 11.37 14.85 -22.71
C SER A 10 12.59 14.51 -21.86
N PRO A 11 12.91 15.27 -20.80
CA PRO A 11 13.93 14.84 -19.88
C PRO A 11 13.38 13.59 -19.20
N ALA A 12 13.91 12.42 -19.56
CA ALA A 12 13.69 11.23 -18.75
C ALA A 12 14.20 11.60 -17.35
N ALA A 13 13.29 11.77 -16.40
CA ALA A 13 13.66 11.99 -15.02
C ALA A 13 14.54 10.80 -14.62
N HIS A 14 15.80 11.07 -14.29
CA HIS A 14 16.75 10.02 -13.95
C HIS A 14 16.26 9.38 -12.65
N ALA A 15 15.74 8.16 -12.75
CA ALA A 15 15.32 7.42 -11.59
C ALA A 15 16.54 6.89 -10.85
N PHE A 16 16.60 7.13 -9.55
CA PHE A 16 17.59 6.54 -8.65
C PHE A 16 17.11 5.16 -8.21
N GLN A 17 18.06 4.29 -7.90
CA GLN A 17 17.77 2.94 -7.41
C GLN A 17 18.65 2.60 -6.21
N ALA A 18 18.07 1.91 -5.25
CA ALA A 18 18.77 1.30 -4.13
C ALA A 18 18.26 -0.13 -3.91
N GLN A 19 19.15 -1.04 -3.53
CA GLN A 19 18.81 -2.43 -3.25
C GLN A 19 19.17 -2.77 -1.80
N HIS A 20 18.30 -3.53 -1.14
CA HIS A 20 18.48 -4.07 0.21
C HIS A 20 17.92 -5.50 0.26
N GLY A 21 18.81 -6.48 0.17
CA GLY A 21 18.43 -7.90 0.07
C GLY A 21 17.48 -8.14 -1.11
N PRO A 22 16.27 -8.70 -0.88
CA PRO A 22 15.29 -8.97 -1.93
C PRO A 22 14.49 -7.74 -2.39
N LEU A 23 14.62 -6.61 -1.69
CA LEU A 23 13.89 -5.39 -1.99
C LEU A 23 14.73 -4.45 -2.87
N THR A 24 14.12 -3.98 -3.96
CA THR A 24 14.64 -2.88 -4.77
C THR A 24 13.72 -1.67 -4.63
N VAL A 25 14.29 -0.49 -4.38
CA VAL A 25 13.55 0.77 -4.31
C VAL A 25 14.02 1.67 -5.44
N THR A 26 13.12 2.05 -6.33
CA THR A 26 13.33 3.05 -7.37
C THR A 26 12.61 4.34 -6.96
N TYR A 27 13.26 5.49 -7.08
CA TYR A 27 12.69 6.78 -6.70
C TYR A 27 13.19 7.90 -7.62
N VAL A 28 12.39 8.95 -7.82
CA VAL A 28 12.71 10.05 -8.74
C VAL A 28 13.26 11.27 -8.02
N ASP A 29 12.71 11.63 -6.86
CA ASP A 29 13.16 12.79 -6.09
C ASP A 29 14.44 12.45 -5.30
N PRO A 30 15.59 13.10 -5.54
CA PRO A 30 16.83 12.78 -4.83
C PRO A 30 16.71 12.94 -3.29
N ARG A 31 15.76 13.75 -2.80
CA ARG A 31 15.48 13.90 -1.37
C ARG A 31 14.93 12.63 -0.74
N ASP A 32 14.36 11.72 -1.52
CA ASP A 32 13.83 10.45 -1.02
C ASP A 32 14.95 9.49 -0.55
N ARG A 33 16.22 9.74 -0.95
CA ARG A 33 17.39 9.00 -0.49
C ARG A 33 17.47 8.94 1.05
N GLN A 34 17.11 10.03 1.74
CA GLN A 34 17.17 10.10 3.20
C GLN A 34 16.15 9.17 3.89
N HIS A 35 15.12 8.71 3.17
CA HIS A 35 14.04 7.88 3.71
C HIS A 35 14.25 6.38 3.45
N LEU A 36 15.25 5.99 2.66
CA LEU A 36 15.53 4.59 2.33
C LEU A 36 15.75 3.72 3.58
N GLY A 37 16.46 4.23 4.59
CA GLY A 37 16.66 3.50 5.84
C GLY A 37 15.34 3.17 6.56
N ALA A 38 14.36 4.08 6.53
CA ALA A 38 13.04 3.84 7.10
C ALA A 38 12.23 2.83 6.27
N VAL A 39 12.34 2.89 4.93
CA VAL A 39 11.72 1.91 4.02
C VAL A 39 12.26 0.50 4.29
N PHE A 40 13.59 0.34 4.31
CA PHE A 40 14.22 -0.95 4.54
C PHE A 40 13.89 -1.52 5.91
N LYS A 41 13.95 -0.69 6.96
CA LYS A 41 13.56 -1.10 8.31
C LYS A 41 12.09 -1.57 8.37
N ALA A 42 11.18 -0.83 7.73
CA ALA A 42 9.76 -1.19 7.69
C ALA A 42 9.52 -2.48 6.91
N TRP A 43 10.20 -2.64 5.76
CA TRP A 43 10.14 -3.85 4.94
C TRP A 43 10.65 -5.08 5.68
N ASP A 44 11.84 -5.00 6.29
CA ASP A 44 12.42 -6.14 7.02
C ASP A 44 11.53 -6.58 8.18
N ALA A 45 10.94 -5.62 8.90
CA ALA A 45 9.95 -5.93 9.93
C ALA A 45 8.71 -6.61 9.34
N ALA A 46 8.16 -6.07 8.25
CA ALA A 46 7.01 -6.66 7.59
C ALA A 46 7.30 -8.09 7.08
N ALA A 47 8.44 -8.31 6.43
CA ALA A 47 8.82 -9.61 5.89
C ALA A 47 8.98 -10.67 6.99
N ARG A 48 9.58 -10.30 8.14
CA ARG A 48 9.65 -11.18 9.31
C ARG A 48 8.26 -11.52 9.87
N ASP A 49 7.41 -10.50 10.03
CA ASP A 49 6.07 -10.68 10.59
C ASP A 49 5.21 -11.54 9.65
N LEU A 50 5.27 -11.32 8.34
CA LEU A 50 4.57 -12.13 7.33
C LEU A 50 4.99 -13.60 7.42
N LYS A 51 6.30 -13.87 7.52
CA LYS A 51 6.82 -15.22 7.69
C LYS A 51 6.30 -15.87 8.97
N ALA A 52 6.21 -15.12 10.07
CA ALA A 52 5.65 -15.62 11.34
C ALA A 52 4.14 -15.96 11.21
N LEU A 53 3.43 -15.32 10.29
CA LEU A 53 2.04 -15.65 9.93
C LEU A 53 1.91 -16.82 8.95
N GLY A 54 3.02 -17.38 8.48
CA GLY A 54 3.04 -18.41 7.44
C GLY A 54 2.80 -17.86 6.02
N LEU A 55 2.88 -16.55 5.84
CA LEU A 55 2.84 -15.88 4.54
C LEU A 55 4.27 -15.69 4.01
N SER A 56 4.46 -15.90 2.72
CA SER A 56 5.77 -15.74 2.08
C SER A 56 5.70 -14.60 1.06
N PRO A 57 6.39 -13.47 1.31
CA PRO A 57 6.55 -12.45 0.29
C PRO A 57 7.26 -13.01 -0.95
N PRO A 58 7.06 -12.40 -2.13
CA PRO A 58 7.80 -12.75 -3.33
C PRO A 58 9.31 -12.67 -3.11
N ALA A 59 10.08 -13.55 -3.76
CA ALA A 59 11.54 -13.60 -3.62
C ALA A 59 12.26 -12.31 -4.03
N LYS A 60 11.63 -11.51 -4.90
CA LYS A 60 12.05 -10.17 -5.29
C LYS A 60 10.84 -9.26 -5.24
N VAL A 61 10.97 -8.13 -4.55
CA VAL A 61 9.94 -7.09 -4.49
C VAL A 61 10.53 -5.77 -4.93
N ARG A 62 9.72 -4.97 -5.63
CA ARG A 62 10.10 -3.64 -6.09
C ARG A 62 9.17 -2.60 -5.49
N ILE A 63 9.74 -1.54 -4.92
CA ILE A 63 9.03 -0.31 -4.59
C ILE A 63 9.38 0.73 -5.65
N GLU A 64 8.38 1.31 -6.29
CA GLU A 64 8.50 2.40 -7.25
C GLU A 64 7.87 3.66 -6.64
N ALA A 65 8.69 4.58 -6.14
CA ALA A 65 8.23 5.83 -5.57
C ALA A 65 8.09 6.91 -6.66
N ALA A 66 6.88 7.44 -6.81
CA ALA A 66 6.59 8.51 -7.74
C ALA A 66 7.28 9.83 -7.33
N GLY A 67 7.58 10.71 -8.30
CA GLY A 67 8.18 12.01 -8.03
C GLY A 67 7.20 13.01 -7.40
N ASN A 68 5.91 12.88 -7.71
CA ASN A 68 4.83 13.69 -7.17
C ASN A 68 3.47 12.94 -7.28
N ALA A 69 2.38 13.57 -6.85
CA ALA A 69 1.05 12.97 -6.87
C ALA A 69 0.51 12.73 -8.29
N ALA A 70 0.83 13.60 -9.25
CA ALA A 70 0.43 13.44 -10.65
C ALA A 70 1.18 12.27 -11.31
N ASP A 71 2.49 12.14 -11.05
CA ASP A 71 3.28 10.98 -11.49
C ASP A 71 2.69 9.68 -10.93
N PHE A 72 2.31 9.68 -9.65
CA PHE A 72 1.69 8.52 -9.01
C PHE A 72 0.38 8.14 -9.70
N GLN A 73 -0.50 9.11 -9.93
CA GLN A 73 -1.76 8.89 -10.63
C GLN A 73 -1.52 8.37 -12.06
N ALA A 74 -0.53 8.90 -12.79
CA ALA A 74 -0.18 8.42 -14.12
C ALA A 74 0.35 6.98 -14.12
N LEU A 75 1.14 6.59 -13.11
CA LEU A 75 1.71 5.24 -12.97
C LEU A 75 0.70 4.18 -12.55
N THR A 76 -0.36 4.56 -11.85
CA THR A 76 -1.24 3.62 -11.15
C THR A 76 -2.71 3.71 -11.57
N GLY A 77 -3.14 4.83 -12.13
CA GLY A 77 -4.56 5.18 -12.29
C GLY A 77 -5.27 5.48 -10.96
N GLU A 78 -4.55 5.48 -9.84
CA GLU A 78 -5.14 5.67 -8.51
C GLU A 78 -5.40 7.15 -8.23
N PRO A 79 -6.48 7.47 -7.47
CA PRO A 79 -6.70 8.81 -6.95
C PRO A 79 -5.54 9.33 -6.09
N VAL A 80 -5.29 10.64 -6.11
CA VAL A 80 -4.18 11.29 -5.38
C VAL A 80 -4.28 11.20 -3.85
N ASN A 81 -5.42 10.77 -3.31
CA ASN A 81 -5.59 10.50 -1.88
C ASN A 81 -5.13 9.08 -1.48
N ILE A 82 -4.79 8.21 -2.43
CA ILE A 82 -4.22 6.89 -2.19
C ILE A 82 -2.70 7.02 -1.97
N ALA A 83 -2.18 6.38 -0.93
CA ALA A 83 -0.77 6.48 -0.54
C ALA A 83 0.14 5.56 -1.35
N ALA A 84 -0.36 4.37 -1.69
CA ALA A 84 0.33 3.35 -2.45
C ALA A 84 -0.66 2.35 -3.06
N SER A 85 -0.18 1.55 -4.02
CA SER A 85 -0.94 0.48 -4.64
C SER A 85 0.00 -0.68 -4.97
N THR A 86 -0.44 -1.91 -4.70
CA THR A 86 0.34 -3.12 -4.91
C THR A 86 -0.25 -3.97 -6.02
N GLN A 87 0.60 -4.39 -6.95
CA GLN A 87 0.27 -5.35 -8.00
C GLN A 87 1.34 -6.45 -8.04
N GLY A 88 0.98 -7.63 -7.54
CA GLY A 88 1.92 -8.74 -7.40
C GLY A 88 3.13 -8.36 -6.53
N ALA A 89 4.32 -8.39 -7.10
CA ALA A 89 5.57 -8.07 -6.41
C ALA A 89 6.02 -6.60 -6.58
N VAL A 90 5.14 -5.73 -7.12
CA VAL A 90 5.43 -4.33 -7.35
C VAL A 90 4.54 -3.47 -6.48
N ILE A 91 5.16 -2.66 -5.63
CA ILE A 91 4.52 -1.67 -4.79
C ILE A 91 4.80 -0.30 -5.42
N ARG A 92 3.77 0.44 -5.80
CA ARG A 92 3.89 1.81 -6.27
C ARG A 92 3.46 2.74 -5.17
N THR A 93 4.29 3.71 -4.81
CA THR A 93 3.98 4.65 -3.72
C THR A 93 3.94 6.06 -4.25
N GLN A 94 3.22 6.92 -3.55
CA GLN A 94 3.52 8.34 -3.60
C GLN A 94 4.97 8.59 -3.14
N ARG A 95 5.47 9.79 -3.39
CA ARG A 95 6.83 10.20 -3.02
C ARG A 95 7.14 9.88 -1.55
N LEU A 96 8.30 9.28 -1.29
CA LEU A 96 8.64 8.77 0.05
C LEU A 96 8.70 9.89 1.09
N SER A 97 9.26 11.05 0.72
CA SER A 97 9.31 12.23 1.59
C SER A 97 7.92 12.79 1.94
N ALA A 98 6.94 12.71 1.03
CA ALA A 98 5.58 13.12 1.33
C ALA A 98 4.89 12.18 2.33
N LEU A 99 5.13 10.86 2.20
CA LEU A 99 4.65 9.87 3.15
C LEU A 99 5.34 10.04 4.52
N ALA A 100 6.66 10.28 4.53
CA ALA A 100 7.43 10.47 5.75
C ALA A 100 6.99 11.74 6.51
N ALA A 101 6.78 12.85 5.81
CA ALA A 101 6.33 14.11 6.42
C ALA A 101 4.96 13.99 7.11
N ARG A 102 4.11 13.06 6.65
CA ARG A 102 2.80 12.76 7.25
C ARG A 102 2.86 11.65 8.31
N GLY A 103 4.03 11.10 8.59
CA GLY A 103 4.21 9.95 9.50
C GLY A 103 3.64 8.63 8.95
N LEU A 104 3.34 8.55 7.66
CA LEU A 104 2.67 7.39 7.04
C LEU A 104 3.65 6.36 6.47
N LEU A 105 4.90 6.75 6.19
CA LEU A 105 5.83 5.90 5.44
C LEU A 105 5.98 4.47 6.02
N PRO A 106 6.25 4.26 7.33
CA PRO A 106 6.43 2.90 7.82
C PRO A 106 5.15 2.05 7.76
N THR A 107 3.98 2.63 8.08
CA THR A 107 2.71 1.90 8.05
C THR A 107 2.28 1.60 6.62
N THR A 108 2.50 2.51 5.68
CA THR A 108 2.27 2.25 4.24
C THR A 108 3.13 1.10 3.75
N ILE A 109 4.44 1.09 4.01
CA ILE A 109 5.30 -0.03 3.56
C ILE A 109 4.84 -1.37 4.16
N ARG A 110 4.46 -1.39 5.44
CA ARG A 110 3.94 -2.61 6.08
C ARG A 110 2.59 -3.06 5.50
N HIS A 111 1.70 -2.10 5.21
CA HIS A 111 0.40 -2.35 4.59
C HIS A 111 0.59 -3.01 3.22
N GLU A 112 1.38 -2.38 2.34
CA GLU A 112 1.62 -2.89 1.00
C GLU A 112 2.38 -4.22 1.00
N ALA A 113 3.30 -4.42 1.95
CA ALA A 113 3.98 -5.72 2.10
C ALA A 113 2.99 -6.86 2.33
N PHE A 114 1.90 -6.64 3.08
CA PHE A 114 0.85 -7.65 3.25
C PHE A 114 0.22 -8.02 1.91
N HIS A 115 -0.11 -7.03 1.07
CA HIS A 115 -0.70 -7.29 -0.24
C HIS A 115 0.21 -8.08 -1.19
N THR A 116 1.53 -7.98 -1.04
CA THR A 116 2.46 -8.81 -1.83
C THR A 116 2.39 -10.30 -1.49
N ALA A 117 1.95 -10.65 -0.27
CA ALA A 117 2.02 -12.00 0.28
C ALA A 117 0.63 -12.61 0.60
N GLN A 118 -0.45 -11.84 0.45
CA GLN A 118 -1.79 -12.28 0.80
C GLN A 118 -2.24 -13.47 -0.07
N PRO A 119 -3.13 -14.34 0.44
CA PRO A 119 -3.73 -15.41 -0.37
C PRO A 119 -4.46 -14.86 -1.59
N ALA A 120 -4.34 -15.56 -2.72
CA ALA A 120 -5.10 -15.22 -3.92
C ALA A 120 -6.62 -15.33 -3.68
N GLY A 121 -7.38 -14.43 -4.29
CA GLY A 121 -8.84 -14.43 -4.26
C GLY A 121 -9.48 -13.84 -3.00
N ILE A 122 -8.71 -13.52 -1.96
CA ILE A 122 -9.26 -12.94 -0.72
C ILE A 122 -10.17 -11.72 -0.99
N PRO A 123 -11.36 -11.59 -0.35
CA PRO A 123 -12.30 -10.51 -0.59
C PRO A 123 -11.64 -9.19 -0.25
N ARG A 124 -12.00 -8.14 -0.99
CA ARG A 124 -11.39 -6.82 -0.86
C ARG A 124 -11.46 -6.31 0.58
N TRP A 125 -12.62 -6.41 1.23
CA TRP A 125 -12.82 -5.97 2.61
C TRP A 125 -11.90 -6.69 3.57
N LEU A 126 -11.69 -7.98 3.37
CA LEU A 126 -10.85 -8.76 4.26
C LEU A 126 -9.37 -8.50 3.96
N ALA A 127 -8.98 -8.39 2.70
CA ALA A 127 -7.63 -8.03 2.27
C ALA A 127 -7.20 -6.71 2.91
N GLU A 128 -7.99 -5.65 2.71
CA GLU A 128 -7.73 -4.30 3.22
C GLU A 128 -7.79 -4.27 4.76
N GLY A 129 -8.79 -4.93 5.35
CA GLY A 129 -8.91 -5.00 6.80
C GLY A 129 -7.74 -5.71 7.48
N LEU A 130 -7.26 -6.82 6.88
CA LEU A 130 -6.08 -7.54 7.38
C LEU A 130 -4.80 -6.74 7.15
N ALA A 131 -4.63 -6.07 6.01
CA ALA A 131 -3.48 -5.20 5.75
C ALA A 131 -3.39 -4.07 6.79
N ARG A 132 -4.50 -3.38 7.08
CA ARG A 132 -4.56 -2.33 8.12
C ARG A 132 -4.35 -2.88 9.53
N THR A 133 -4.82 -4.10 9.81
CA THR A 133 -4.59 -4.78 11.09
C THR A 133 -3.11 -5.18 11.26
N PHE A 134 -2.49 -5.69 10.20
CA PHE A 134 -1.10 -6.13 10.13
C PHE A 134 -0.10 -4.96 10.22
N SER A 135 -0.38 -3.88 9.50
CA SER A 135 0.46 -2.68 9.46
C SER A 135 0.39 -1.89 10.75
N GLY A 136 -0.71 -2.02 11.49
CA GLY A 136 -1.02 -1.25 12.70
C GLY A 136 -1.72 0.08 12.42
N GLU A 137 -2.05 0.38 11.16
CA GLU A 137 -2.74 1.60 10.74
C GLU A 137 -4.08 1.79 11.49
N GLY A 138 -4.84 0.70 11.68
CA GLY A 138 -6.12 0.74 12.39
C GLY A 138 -6.05 1.17 13.85
N LYS A 139 -4.86 1.23 14.46
CA LYS A 139 -4.71 1.65 15.88
C LYS A 139 -5.01 3.13 16.09
N ALA A 140 -4.85 3.95 15.05
CA ALA A 140 -5.13 5.38 15.10
C ALA A 140 -6.60 5.72 14.76
N ASP A 141 -7.40 4.74 14.35
CA ASP A 141 -8.79 4.99 13.97
C ASP A 141 -9.64 5.39 15.18
N PRO A 142 -10.60 6.31 15.00
CA PRO A 142 -11.58 6.59 16.04
C PRO A 142 -12.40 5.34 16.33
N ARG A 143 -12.79 5.15 17.59
CA ARG A 143 -13.61 4.01 18.05
C ARG A 143 -15.11 4.25 17.91
N THR A 144 -15.50 5.22 17.08
CA THR A 144 -16.91 5.55 16.80
C THR A 144 -17.50 4.60 15.76
N PRO A 145 -18.84 4.48 15.69
CA PRO A 145 -19.51 3.78 14.60
C PRO A 145 -19.04 4.25 13.22
N THR A 146 -18.97 3.33 12.27
CA THR A 146 -18.64 3.61 10.86
C THR A 146 -19.90 3.92 10.06
N GLY A 147 -21.08 3.51 10.55
CA GLY A 147 -22.34 3.55 9.80
C GLY A 147 -22.46 2.43 8.76
N LEU A 148 -21.51 1.50 8.74
CA LEU A 148 -21.44 0.37 7.79
C LEU A 148 -21.52 -0.98 8.50
N GLU A 149 -21.79 -1.03 9.80
CA GLU A 149 -21.76 -2.24 10.63
C GLU A 149 -22.73 -3.33 10.12
N GLY A 150 -23.90 -2.91 9.61
CA GLY A 150 -24.93 -3.80 9.06
C GLY A 150 -24.80 -4.09 7.56
N VAL A 151 -23.83 -3.50 6.86
CA VAL A 151 -23.66 -3.67 5.41
C VAL A 151 -23.09 -5.06 5.11
N ALA A 152 -23.67 -5.77 4.13
CA ALA A 152 -23.17 -7.07 3.69
C ALA A 152 -21.74 -6.97 3.13
N ASP A 153 -20.93 -8.02 3.31
CA ASP A 153 -19.53 -8.05 2.90
C ASP A 153 -19.31 -7.69 1.42
N ALA A 154 -20.13 -8.22 0.50
CA ALA A 154 -20.05 -7.89 -0.92
C ALA A 154 -20.30 -6.41 -1.22
N ARG A 155 -21.13 -5.74 -0.42
CA ARG A 155 -21.38 -4.30 -0.56
C ARG A 155 -20.24 -3.47 0.04
N LEU A 156 -19.58 -3.98 1.08
CA LEU A 156 -18.35 -3.38 1.61
C LEU A 156 -17.20 -3.50 0.60
N ASP A 157 -17.07 -4.63 -0.10
CA ASP A 157 -16.15 -4.80 -1.22
C ASP A 157 -16.38 -3.75 -2.31
N ALA A 158 -17.63 -3.59 -2.75
CA ALA A 158 -18.00 -2.60 -3.76
C ALA A 158 -17.61 -1.17 -3.34
N LYS A 159 -17.87 -0.78 -2.08
CA LYS A 159 -17.48 0.54 -1.55
C LYS A 159 -15.97 0.78 -1.57
N LEU A 160 -15.18 -0.25 -1.25
CA LEU A 160 -13.71 -0.17 -1.30
C LEU A 160 -13.17 -0.09 -2.73
N LEU A 161 -13.88 -0.69 -3.71
CA LEU A 161 -13.54 -0.62 -5.13
C LEU A 161 -13.94 0.70 -5.77
N GLU A 162 -15.11 1.25 -5.41
CA GLU A 162 -15.61 2.55 -5.88
C GLU A 162 -14.65 3.69 -5.51
N ARG A 163 -13.94 3.57 -4.37
CA ARG A 163 -12.97 4.55 -3.87
C ARG A 163 -13.54 5.97 -3.74
N ASP A 164 -14.84 6.09 -3.47
CA ASP A 164 -15.52 7.36 -3.17
C ASP A 164 -14.83 8.05 -1.98
N PRO A 165 -14.18 9.21 -2.17
CA PRO A 165 -13.46 9.91 -1.11
C PRO A 165 -14.31 10.20 0.13
N ALA A 166 -15.62 10.39 -0.03
CA ALA A 166 -16.53 10.67 1.07
C ALA A 166 -16.78 9.46 1.99
N GLN A 167 -16.69 8.24 1.44
CA GLN A 167 -17.04 7.00 2.15
C GLN A 167 -15.85 6.07 2.38
N LEU A 168 -14.76 6.25 1.65
CA LEU A 168 -13.62 5.33 1.62
C LEU A 168 -13.00 5.13 3.00
N ASN A 169 -12.88 6.20 3.80
CA ASN A 169 -12.34 6.08 5.15
C ASN A 169 -13.26 5.22 6.06
N ALA A 170 -14.57 5.43 6.00
CA ALA A 170 -15.53 4.62 6.76
C ALA A 170 -15.48 3.14 6.33
N ALA A 171 -15.36 2.88 5.02
CA ALA A 171 -15.23 1.52 4.49
C ALA A 171 -13.94 0.82 4.96
N TYR A 172 -12.79 1.50 4.92
CA TYR A 172 -11.53 0.97 5.46
C TYR A 172 -11.61 0.69 6.96
N ARG A 173 -12.21 1.59 7.74
CA ARG A 173 -12.42 1.42 9.18
C ARG A 173 -13.29 0.19 9.46
N GLU A 174 -14.39 0.05 8.74
CA GLU A 174 -15.31 -1.09 8.91
C GLU A 174 -14.63 -2.43 8.57
N ALA A 175 -13.94 -2.48 7.41
CA ALA A 175 -13.13 -3.62 7.00
C ALA A 175 -12.11 -4.02 8.08
N THR A 176 -11.46 -3.03 8.69
CA THR A 176 -10.46 -3.23 9.75
C THR A 176 -11.08 -3.78 11.03
N VAL A 177 -12.22 -3.23 11.46
CA VAL A 177 -12.95 -3.73 12.64
C VAL A 177 -13.36 -5.19 12.46
N ARG A 178 -13.92 -5.54 11.30
CA ARG A 178 -14.34 -6.92 10.97
C ARG A 178 -13.14 -7.87 10.89
N ALA A 179 -12.08 -7.48 10.18
CA ALA A 179 -10.87 -8.29 10.04
C ALA A 179 -10.20 -8.51 11.40
N ALA A 180 -10.05 -7.46 12.21
CA ALA A 180 -9.47 -7.57 13.54
C ALA A 180 -10.33 -8.47 14.47
N LYS A 181 -11.66 -8.40 14.38
CA LYS A 181 -12.56 -9.34 15.09
C LYS A 181 -12.34 -10.78 14.64
N ARG A 182 -12.15 -11.01 13.34
CA ARG A 182 -11.86 -12.34 12.78
C ARG A 182 -10.52 -12.87 13.26
N VAL A 183 -9.48 -12.04 13.29
CA VAL A 183 -8.16 -12.40 13.84
C VAL A 183 -8.25 -12.71 15.33
N ARG A 184 -8.98 -11.92 16.13
CA ARG A 184 -9.16 -12.20 17.56
C ARG A 184 -9.89 -13.52 17.83
N THR A 185 -10.88 -13.87 17.01
CA THR A 185 -11.71 -15.05 17.24
C THR A 185 -11.12 -16.34 16.65
N ARG A 186 -10.39 -16.25 15.53
CA ARG A 186 -9.89 -17.43 14.79
C ARG A 186 -8.37 -17.49 14.66
N GLY A 187 -7.66 -16.50 15.21
CA GLY A 187 -6.25 -16.28 14.91
C GLY A 187 -6.00 -15.86 13.46
N TRP A 188 -4.77 -15.46 13.15
CA TRP A 188 -4.37 -15.08 11.79
C TRP A 188 -4.57 -16.21 10.77
N LYS A 189 -4.15 -17.44 11.11
CA LYS A 189 -4.30 -18.59 10.23
C LYS A 189 -5.77 -18.88 9.89
N GLY A 190 -6.69 -18.69 10.84
CA GLY A 190 -8.12 -18.87 10.61
C GLY A 190 -8.78 -17.69 9.89
N ALA A 191 -8.26 -16.48 10.06
CA ALA A 191 -8.71 -15.30 9.31
C ALA A 191 -8.35 -15.38 7.82
N LEU A 192 -7.19 -15.98 7.48
CA LEU A 192 -6.70 -16.14 6.11
C LEU A 192 -7.39 -17.27 5.30
N LYS A 193 -8.13 -18.18 5.95
CA LYS A 193 -8.91 -19.27 5.31
C LYS A 193 -10.37 -18.87 5.07
N TRP A 194 -10.52 -17.70 4.49
CA TRP A 194 -11.72 -16.87 4.53
C TRP A 194 -13.01 -17.55 4.07
#